data_AF-A0A0C2FZQ6-F1
#
_entry.id   AF-A0A0C2FZQ6-F1
#
_cell.length_a   1.000
_cell.length_b   1.000
_cell.length_c   1.000
_cell.angle_alpha   90.00
_cell.angle_beta   90.00
_cell.angle_gamma   90.00
#
_symmetry.space_group_name_H-M   'P 1'
#
loop_
_entity.id
_entity.type
_entity.pdbx_description
1 polymer ?
#
loop_
_entity_poly.entity_id
_entity_poly.type
_entity_poly.pdbx_seq_one_letter_code
_entity_poly.pdbx_strand_id
1 'polypeptide(L)'
;SRLLPHVQGSSILTSPDIVFQSGILTFSIYSKRFSIEKQYADTIIEKYSAKVEALDFDQRKETAEVLQLALLRIMFSFCLQIIDAFVMETTEGKIKNFIKEDTVSGAISLIVNAIYFKAKWEHEFSKEKITNSTFYSAANKEKEIEFLNEDNTLRNYTEDKDMEVLSLPYKDTSYAFNVFLPKRRFALDILRRKLTGATIQNLLSNLQPALLTTSFPKMKIETNFELKEALIAMGVTKMFSDSANLTGIAKYLPLTVSDAAHKAIIEVGLILFHFH
;
A
#
# COMPACT_ATOMS: atom_id res chain seq x y z
N SER A 1 12.43 -17.48 27.15
CA SER A 1 13.47 -17.27 26.12
C SER A 1 13.49 -18.43 25.14
N ARG A 2 12.61 -18.41 24.13
CA ARG A 2 12.72 -19.28 22.95
C ARG A 2 12.19 -18.53 21.73
N LEU A 3 13.15 -18.06 20.94
CA LEU A 3 13.22 -18.08 19.49
C LEU A 3 11.96 -17.61 18.74
N LEU A 4 11.90 -16.30 18.50
CA LEU A 4 11.27 -15.78 17.29
C LEU A 4 12.03 -16.38 16.09
N PRO A 5 11.37 -17.06 15.14
CA PRO A 5 12.04 -17.51 13.94
C PRO A 5 12.47 -16.30 13.10
N HIS A 6 13.73 -16.32 12.64
CA HIS A 6 14.26 -15.34 11.71
C HIS A 6 13.37 -15.28 10.47
N VAL A 7 12.80 -14.10 10.20
CA VAL A 7 11.95 -13.83 9.06
C VAL A 7 12.85 -13.50 7.87
N GLN A 8 12.85 -14.33 6.83
CA GLN A 8 13.44 -14.02 5.53
C GLN A 8 12.37 -14.34 4.48
N GLY A 9 11.80 -13.30 3.87
CA GLY A 9 10.73 -13.47 2.87
C GLY A 9 10.25 -12.19 2.19
N SER A 10 10.97 -11.08 2.32
CA SER A 10 10.71 -9.86 1.56
C SER A 10 11.47 -9.91 0.23
N SER A 11 10.77 -9.75 -0.90
CA SER A 11 11.40 -9.37 -2.16
C SER A 11 11.86 -7.92 -2.04
N ILE A 12 13.05 -7.75 -1.46
CA ILE A 12 13.71 -6.46 -1.37
C ILE A 12 14.41 -6.25 -2.71
N LEU A 13 13.83 -5.42 -3.59
CA LEU A 13 14.61 -4.79 -4.65
C LEU A 13 15.44 -3.68 -4.02
N THR A 14 16.49 -4.04 -3.28
CA THR A 14 17.47 -3.07 -2.78
C THR A 14 18.43 -2.75 -3.90
N SER A 15 18.10 -1.71 -4.66
CA SER A 15 19.14 -0.82 -5.13
C SER A 15 19.44 0.15 -3.98
N PRO A 16 20.70 0.55 -3.70
CA PRO A 16 21.02 1.56 -2.68
C PRO A 16 20.34 2.93 -2.91
N ASP A 17 19.65 3.09 -4.03
CA ASP A 17 19.00 4.31 -4.47
C ASP A 17 17.47 4.25 -4.59
N ILE A 18 16.88 3.05 -4.49
CA ILE A 18 15.43 2.84 -4.49
C ILE A 18 15.08 1.93 -3.32
N VAL A 19 14.26 2.44 -2.40
CA VAL A 19 13.51 1.62 -1.44
C VAL A 19 12.10 1.46 -2.03
N PHE A 20 11.99 0.60 -3.04
CA PHE A 20 10.71 0.08 -3.49
C PHE A 20 10.43 -1.17 -2.67
N GLN A 21 9.86 -0.99 -1.48
CA GLN A 21 9.34 -2.09 -0.69
C GLN A 21 7.84 -2.19 -0.94
N SER A 22 7.48 -2.77 -2.09
CA SER A 22 6.14 -3.30 -2.29
C SER A 22 6.11 -4.73 -1.75
N GLY A 23 5.49 -4.93 -0.60
CA GLY A 23 5.01 -6.25 -0.20
C GLY A 23 3.53 -6.33 -0.49
N ILE A 24 3.13 -6.97 -1.59
CA ILE A 24 1.74 -7.49 -1.67
C ILE A 24 1.71 -8.68 -0.73
N LEU A 25 1.46 -8.38 0.54
CA LEU A 25 1.26 -9.43 1.49
C LEU A 25 -0.22 -9.84 1.45
N THR A 26 -0.46 -11.14 1.37
CA THR A 26 -1.77 -11.72 1.68
C THR A 26 -1.62 -12.48 2.98
N PHE A 27 -1.77 -11.79 4.11
CA PHE A 27 -1.75 -12.43 5.43
C PHE A 27 -3.07 -13.13 5.71
N SER A 28 -3.22 -14.33 5.18
CA SER A 28 -4.38 -15.14 5.50
C SER A 28 -4.11 -15.93 6.77
N ILE A 29 -4.64 -15.38 7.85
CA ILE A 29 -4.85 -16.08 9.10
C ILE A 29 -5.82 -17.23 8.84
N TYR A 30 -5.53 -18.44 9.31
CA TYR A 30 -6.47 -19.56 9.27
C TYR A 30 -6.42 -20.30 10.58
N SER A 31 -7.56 -20.80 11.05
CA SER A 31 -7.58 -21.83 12.09
C SER A 31 -6.78 -23.05 11.61
N LYS A 32 -5.98 -23.70 12.47
CA LYS A 32 -5.31 -24.98 12.16
C LYS A 32 -6.25 -26.10 11.67
N ARG A 33 -7.57 -25.92 11.80
CA ARG A 33 -8.58 -26.78 11.15
C ARG A 33 -8.49 -26.76 9.62
N PHE A 34 -7.98 -25.69 9.03
CA PHE A 34 -7.77 -25.57 7.60
C PHE A 34 -6.35 -26.03 7.26
N SER A 35 -6.25 -27.10 6.48
CA SER A 35 -5.00 -27.48 5.82
C SER A 35 -4.88 -26.67 4.53
N ILE A 36 -3.92 -25.74 4.51
CA ILE A 36 -3.62 -24.94 3.32
C ILE A 36 -2.91 -25.83 2.30
N GLU A 37 -3.40 -25.77 1.07
CA GLU A 37 -2.82 -26.52 -0.04
C GLU A 37 -1.38 -26.08 -0.26
N LYS A 38 -0.44 -27.02 -0.18
CA LYS A 38 0.99 -26.74 -0.33
C LYS A 38 1.29 -26.03 -1.66
N GLN A 39 0.67 -26.48 -2.75
CA GLN A 39 0.83 -25.85 -4.07
C GLN A 39 0.42 -24.37 -4.07
N TYR A 40 -0.64 -24.01 -3.35
CA TYR A 40 -1.05 -22.62 -3.19
C TYR A 40 0.00 -21.83 -2.41
N ALA A 41 0.43 -22.36 -1.25
CA ALA A 41 1.45 -21.72 -0.42
C ALA A 41 2.76 -21.48 -1.20
N ASP A 42 3.26 -22.51 -1.89
CA ASP A 42 4.47 -22.43 -2.72
C ASP A 42 4.31 -21.38 -3.82
N THR A 43 3.15 -21.35 -4.51
CA THR A 43 2.87 -20.38 -5.58
C THR A 43 2.87 -18.95 -5.07
N ILE A 44 2.27 -18.68 -3.91
CA ILE A 44 2.19 -17.30 -3.42
C ILE A 44 3.50 -16.80 -2.83
N ILE A 45 4.31 -17.69 -2.28
CA ILE A 45 5.68 -17.38 -1.84
C ILE A 45 6.55 -17.08 -3.07
N GLU A 46 6.54 -17.94 -4.08
CA GLU A 46 7.43 -17.83 -5.24
C GLU A 46 7.05 -16.68 -6.17
N LYS A 47 5.76 -16.50 -6.47
CA LYS A 47 5.31 -15.56 -7.51
C LYS A 47 4.92 -14.18 -7.00
N TYR A 48 4.48 -14.10 -5.75
CA TYR A 48 3.92 -12.86 -5.19
C TYR A 48 4.75 -12.34 -4.01
N SER A 49 5.79 -13.07 -3.61
CA SER A 49 6.60 -12.76 -2.42
C SER A 49 5.71 -12.55 -1.18
N ALA A 50 4.61 -13.29 -1.15
CA ALA A 50 3.63 -13.26 -0.07
C ALA A 50 3.97 -14.33 0.97
N LYS A 51 3.42 -14.15 2.18
CA LYS A 51 3.62 -15.04 3.32
C LYS A 51 2.28 -15.59 3.78
N VAL A 52 2.21 -16.89 4.05
CA VAL A 52 1.08 -17.55 4.71
C VAL A 52 1.49 -17.92 6.12
N GLU A 53 0.68 -17.55 7.11
CA GLU A 53 0.79 -18.09 8.46
C GLU A 53 -0.54 -18.67 8.91
N ALA A 54 -0.53 -19.98 9.21
CA ALA A 54 -1.64 -20.63 9.88
C ALA A 54 -1.50 -20.45 11.40
N LEU A 55 -2.57 -20.00 12.06
CA LEU A 55 -2.60 -19.78 13.50
C LEU A 55 -3.58 -20.76 14.16
N ASP A 56 -3.17 -21.36 15.26
CA ASP A 56 -4.01 -22.34 15.96
C ASP A 56 -5.03 -21.63 16.84
N PHE A 57 -6.28 -21.65 16.40
CA PHE A 57 -7.41 -21.04 17.11
C PHE A 57 -8.22 -22.03 17.92
N ASP A 58 -7.82 -23.30 17.95
CA ASP A 58 -8.60 -24.35 18.56
C ASP A 58 -7.97 -24.77 19.90
N GLN A 59 -8.08 -23.89 20.90
CA GLN A 59 -7.93 -24.29 22.29
C GLN A 59 -9.29 -24.49 22.97
N ARG A 60 -10.15 -25.31 22.35
CA ARG A 60 -11.33 -25.86 23.03
C ARG A 60 -10.96 -27.14 23.77
N LYS A 61 -10.17 -27.02 24.84
CA LYS A 61 -10.11 -28.04 25.88
C LYS A 61 -10.88 -27.50 27.08
N GLU A 62 -12.03 -28.12 27.39
CA GLU A 62 -12.75 -28.09 28.69
C GLU A 62 -12.48 -26.89 29.62
N THR A 63 -12.57 -25.67 29.10
CA THR A 63 -12.28 -24.45 29.85
C THR A 63 -13.59 -23.71 30.07
N ALA A 64 -13.82 -23.24 31.30
CA ALA A 64 -14.99 -22.43 31.65
C ALA A 64 -15.11 -21.22 30.70
N GLU A 65 -16.33 -20.75 30.43
CA GLU A 65 -16.59 -19.65 29.46
C GLU A 65 -15.69 -18.42 29.67
N VAL A 66 -15.39 -18.07 30.93
CA VAL A 66 -14.49 -16.96 31.28
C VAL A 66 -13.04 -17.20 30.81
N LEU A 67 -12.54 -18.43 30.90
CA LEU A 67 -11.22 -18.80 30.39
C LEU A 67 -11.19 -18.84 28.87
N GLN A 68 -12.29 -19.23 28.21
CA GLN A 68 -12.39 -19.18 26.75
C GLN A 68 -12.33 -17.75 26.22
N LEU A 69 -13.02 -16.80 26.87
CA LEU A 69 -12.95 -15.39 26.49
C LEU A 69 -11.55 -14.80 26.71
N ALA A 70 -10.87 -15.15 27.81
CA ALA A 70 -9.50 -14.71 28.05
C ALA A 70 -8.52 -15.27 27.02
N LEU A 71 -8.63 -16.57 26.68
CA LEU A 71 -7.82 -17.21 25.63
C LEU A 71 -8.07 -16.58 24.25
N LEU A 72 -9.34 -16.28 23.93
CA LEU A 72 -9.71 -15.63 22.67
C LEU A 72 -9.09 -14.23 22.55
N ARG A 73 -9.10 -13.43 23.64
CA ARG A 73 -8.45 -12.10 23.65
C ARG A 73 -6.94 -12.19 23.52
N ILE A 74 -6.29 -13.13 24.19
CA ILE A 74 -4.83 -13.37 24.05
C ILE A 74 -4.50 -13.73 22.60
N MET A 75 -5.33 -14.55 21.98
CA MET A 75 -5.17 -15.00 20.60
C MET A 75 -5.33 -13.85 19.59
N PHE A 76 -6.35 -12.99 19.75
CA PHE A 76 -6.51 -11.80 18.91
C PHE A 76 -5.35 -10.82 19.09
N SER A 77 -4.91 -10.58 20.33
CA SER A 77 -3.73 -9.77 20.60
C SER A 77 -2.47 -10.33 19.93
N PHE A 78 -2.30 -11.66 19.91
CA PHE A 78 -1.17 -12.29 19.25
C PHE A 78 -1.22 -12.15 17.72
N CYS A 79 -2.41 -12.30 17.12
CA CYS A 79 -2.61 -12.07 15.68
C CYS A 79 -2.26 -10.63 15.28
N LEU A 80 -2.72 -9.64 16.06
CA LEU A 80 -2.39 -8.23 15.83
C LEU A 80 -0.88 -7.99 15.90
N GLN A 81 -0.20 -8.57 16.89
CA GLN A 81 1.25 -8.44 17.02
C GLN A 81 2.00 -9.03 15.83
N ILE A 82 1.55 -10.15 15.28
CA ILE A 82 2.17 -10.73 14.08
C ILE A 82 1.98 -9.82 12.87
N ILE A 83 0.75 -9.35 12.65
CA ILE A 83 0.45 -8.46 11.52
C ILE A 83 1.23 -7.16 11.65
N ASP A 84 1.27 -6.55 12.85
CA ASP A 84 2.01 -5.32 13.08
C ASP A 84 3.52 -5.52 12.96
N ALA A 85 4.09 -6.61 13.51
CA ALA A 85 5.51 -6.93 13.35
C ALA A 85 5.88 -7.06 11.87
N PHE A 86 5.06 -7.76 11.10
CA PHE A 86 5.24 -7.91 9.67
C PHE A 86 5.16 -6.57 8.93
N VAL A 87 4.12 -5.78 9.20
CA VAL A 87 3.91 -4.49 8.53
C VAL A 87 5.03 -3.53 8.89
N MET A 88 5.50 -3.53 10.13
CA MET A 88 6.66 -2.75 10.54
C MET A 88 7.92 -3.17 9.80
N GLU A 89 8.21 -4.47 9.69
CA GLU A 89 9.37 -4.95 8.94
C GLU A 89 9.32 -4.52 7.46
N THR A 90 8.15 -4.71 6.83
CA THR A 90 7.93 -4.42 5.40
C THR A 90 7.91 -2.92 5.08
N THR A 91 7.69 -2.07 6.07
CA THR A 91 7.58 -0.62 5.88
C THR A 91 8.64 0.15 6.63
N GLU A 92 9.74 -0.49 7.03
CA GLU A 92 10.83 0.13 7.81
C GLU A 92 10.32 0.87 9.07
N GLY A 93 9.29 0.33 9.70
CA GLY A 93 8.63 0.87 10.89
C GLY A 93 7.76 2.11 10.63
N LYS A 94 7.51 2.48 9.36
CA LYS A 94 6.69 3.65 8.98
C LYS A 94 5.20 3.42 9.19
N ILE A 95 4.75 2.19 9.01
CA ILE A 95 3.37 1.81 9.30
C ILE A 95 3.34 1.03 10.63
N LYS A 96 2.52 1.52 11.55
CA LYS A 96 2.24 0.89 12.86
C LYS A 96 0.73 0.79 13.06
N ASN A 97 0.32 -0.12 13.94
CA ASN A 97 -1.08 -0.37 14.31
C ASN A 97 -1.95 -0.47 13.04
N PHE A 98 -1.58 -1.40 12.15
CA PHE A 98 -2.17 -1.53 10.82
C PHE A 98 -3.64 -1.95 10.89
N ILE A 99 -3.97 -2.83 11.84
CA ILE A 99 -5.32 -3.37 12.05
C ILE A 99 -5.82 -3.08 13.46
N LYS A 100 -7.13 -2.89 13.61
CA LYS A 100 -7.81 -2.77 14.91
C LYS A 100 -8.22 -4.15 15.43
N GLU A 101 -8.33 -4.29 16.74
CA GLU A 101 -8.77 -5.55 17.38
C GLU A 101 -10.09 -6.08 16.81
N ASP A 102 -11.04 -5.19 16.53
CA ASP A 102 -12.35 -5.53 15.97
C ASP A 102 -12.29 -6.22 14.59
N THR A 103 -11.27 -5.92 13.77
CA THR A 103 -11.11 -6.53 12.44
C THR A 103 -10.67 -7.99 12.52
N VAL A 104 -9.98 -8.37 13.59
CA VAL A 104 -9.50 -9.75 13.81
C VAL A 104 -10.53 -10.57 14.59
N SER A 105 -11.39 -9.90 15.36
CA SER A 105 -12.42 -10.55 16.17
C SER A 105 -13.43 -11.30 15.30
N GLY A 106 -13.37 -12.64 15.34
CA GLY A 106 -14.25 -13.52 14.57
C GLY A 106 -13.86 -13.72 13.09
N ALA A 107 -12.70 -13.18 12.66
CA ALA A 107 -12.21 -13.39 11.31
C ALA A 107 -11.72 -14.85 11.10
N ILE A 108 -12.13 -15.47 9.99
CA ILE A 108 -11.68 -16.78 9.54
C ILE A 108 -10.43 -16.64 8.69
N SER A 109 -10.38 -15.60 7.85
CA SER A 109 -9.19 -15.21 7.10
C SER A 109 -9.18 -13.73 6.73
N LEU A 110 -7.96 -13.18 6.58
CA LEU A 110 -7.73 -11.78 6.26
C LEU A 110 -6.85 -11.66 5.01
N ILE A 111 -6.93 -10.51 4.35
CA ILE A 111 -5.97 -10.08 3.33
C ILE A 111 -5.41 -8.73 3.76
N VAL A 112 -4.09 -8.59 3.82
CA VAL A 112 -3.42 -7.45 4.46
C VAL A 112 -2.31 -6.95 3.55
N ASN A 113 -2.59 -5.91 2.77
CA ASN A 113 -1.61 -5.34 1.85
C ASN A 113 -1.03 -4.02 2.39
N ALA A 114 0.28 -3.97 2.62
CA ALA A 114 0.99 -2.77 3.08
C ALA A 114 2.07 -2.34 2.08
N ILE A 115 2.03 -1.09 1.66
CA ILE A 115 2.99 -0.55 0.69
C ILE A 115 3.72 0.64 1.30
N TYR A 116 5.04 0.64 1.21
CA TYR A 116 5.86 1.81 1.50
C TYR A 116 6.73 2.13 0.29
N PHE A 117 6.52 3.32 -0.26
CA PHE A 117 7.26 3.79 -1.41
C PHE A 117 8.16 4.97 -1.03
N LYS A 118 9.47 4.79 -1.26
CA LYS A 118 10.47 5.85 -1.12
C LYS A 118 11.61 5.63 -2.12
N ALA A 119 11.78 6.55 -3.05
CA ALA A 119 12.81 6.44 -4.09
C ALA A 119 13.47 7.78 -4.37
N LYS A 120 14.79 7.78 -4.62
CA LYS A 120 15.52 9.01 -5.03
C LYS A 120 15.09 9.42 -6.42
N TRP A 121 14.95 10.72 -6.64
CA TRP A 121 14.76 11.30 -7.96
C TRP A 121 16.00 11.07 -8.84
N GLU A 122 15.82 10.92 -10.15
CA GLU A 122 16.93 10.97 -11.12
C GLU A 122 17.62 12.34 -11.07
N HIS A 123 16.81 13.40 -11.03
CA HIS A 123 17.27 14.77 -10.80
C HIS A 123 16.59 15.33 -9.56
N GLU A 124 17.35 15.43 -8.47
CA GLU A 124 16.88 15.94 -7.18
C GLU A 124 16.56 17.43 -7.22
N PHE A 125 15.54 17.82 -6.46
CA PHE A 125 15.22 19.22 -6.21
C PHE A 125 16.34 19.88 -5.37
N SER A 126 16.54 21.18 -5.51
CA SER A 126 17.48 21.89 -4.62
C SER A 126 16.83 22.20 -3.27
N LYS A 127 17.52 21.90 -2.17
CA LYS A 127 17.08 22.28 -0.82
C LYS A 127 16.94 23.78 -0.63
N GLU A 128 17.78 24.55 -1.31
CA GLU A 128 17.80 26.02 -1.24
C GLU A 128 16.58 26.64 -1.92
N LYS A 129 15.88 25.87 -2.76
CA LYS A 129 14.67 26.30 -3.46
C LYS A 129 13.38 25.79 -2.82
N ILE A 130 13.44 25.25 -1.59
CA ILE A 130 12.23 24.95 -0.82
C ILE A 130 11.68 26.25 -0.26
N THR A 131 10.41 26.55 -0.53
CA THR A 131 9.72 27.71 0.04
C THR A 131 8.34 27.34 0.53
N ASN A 132 7.83 28.07 1.52
CA ASN A 132 6.43 27.95 1.90
C ASN A 132 5.56 28.67 0.88
N SER A 133 4.46 28.04 0.49
CA SER A 133 3.42 28.66 -0.34
C SER A 133 2.05 28.10 0.02
N THR A 134 1.01 28.79 -0.46
CA THR A 134 -0.38 28.42 -0.17
C THR A 134 -0.84 27.33 -1.13
N PHE A 135 -1.21 26.17 -0.59
CA PHE A 135 -1.88 25.10 -1.32
C PHE A 135 -3.40 25.20 -1.18
N TYR A 136 -4.11 25.05 -2.30
CA TYR A 136 -5.56 25.18 -2.36
C TYR A 136 -6.20 23.84 -2.69
N SER A 137 -6.80 23.20 -1.69
CA SER A 137 -7.52 21.93 -1.86
C SER A 137 -8.95 22.13 -2.41
N ALA A 138 -9.55 23.30 -2.15
CA ALA A 138 -10.82 23.74 -2.71
C ALA A 138 -10.89 25.28 -2.67
N ALA A 139 -11.93 25.87 -3.28
CA ALA A 139 -12.09 27.33 -3.37
C ALA A 139 -11.93 28.07 -2.02
N ASN A 140 -12.41 27.45 -0.93
CA ASN A 140 -12.39 28.02 0.42
C ASN A 140 -11.54 27.18 1.39
N LYS A 141 -10.60 26.37 0.88
CA LYS A 141 -9.75 25.50 1.70
C LYS A 141 -8.30 25.61 1.28
N GLU A 142 -7.56 26.37 2.06
CA GLU A 142 -6.14 26.63 1.85
C GLU A 142 -5.29 26.22 3.05
N LYS A 143 -4.00 25.97 2.79
CA LYS A 143 -3.01 25.65 3.82
C LYS A 143 -1.64 26.08 3.34
N GLU A 144 -0.84 26.69 4.22
CA GLU A 144 0.58 26.94 3.96
C GLU A 144 1.36 25.62 4.10
N ILE A 145 2.09 25.25 3.05
CA ILE A 145 2.95 24.05 3.01
C ILE A 145 4.25 24.35 2.27
N GLU A 146 5.25 23.47 2.42
CA GLU A 146 6.49 23.55 1.66
C GLU A 146 6.29 23.11 0.20
N PHE A 147 6.87 23.86 -0.73
CA PHE A 147 6.96 23.54 -2.15
C PHE A 147 8.42 23.36 -2.56
N LEU A 148 8.67 22.39 -3.44
CA LEU A 148 9.92 22.17 -4.14
C LEU A 148 9.87 22.98 -5.44
N ASN A 149 10.75 23.99 -5.58
CA ASN A 149 10.73 24.87 -6.74
C ASN A 149 11.94 24.65 -7.65
N GLU A 150 11.71 24.75 -8.95
CA GLU A 150 12.74 24.70 -9.98
C GLU A 150 12.46 25.73 -11.07
N ASP A 151 13.52 26.29 -11.64
CA ASP A 151 13.43 27.31 -12.69
C ASP A 151 14.24 26.84 -13.89
N ASN A 152 13.62 26.87 -15.08
CA ASN A 152 14.25 26.52 -16.34
C ASN A 152 14.96 25.14 -16.31
N THR A 153 14.31 24.15 -15.70
CA THR A 153 14.84 22.78 -15.57
C THR A 153 14.21 21.87 -16.63
N LEU A 154 15.01 21.02 -17.25
CA LEU A 154 14.54 20.03 -18.21
C LEU A 154 13.79 18.91 -17.49
N ARG A 155 12.51 18.71 -17.81
CA ARG A 155 11.64 17.67 -17.25
C ARG A 155 10.82 17.01 -18.36
N ASN A 156 10.35 15.78 -18.14
CA ASN A 156 9.44 15.12 -19.07
C ASN A 156 8.02 15.66 -18.89
N TYR A 157 7.42 16.12 -19.98
CA TYR A 157 6.14 16.82 -19.97
C TYR A 157 5.27 16.48 -21.17
N THR A 158 3.97 16.52 -20.95
CA THR A 158 2.98 16.55 -22.02
C THR A 158 1.75 17.33 -21.55
N GLU A 159 0.87 17.69 -22.47
CA GLU A 159 -0.40 18.32 -22.14
C GLU A 159 -1.45 17.99 -23.20
N ASP A 160 -2.72 18.11 -22.81
CA ASP A 160 -3.83 18.13 -23.73
C ASP A 160 -4.72 19.36 -23.48
N LYS A 161 -5.96 19.32 -23.97
CA LYS A 161 -6.93 20.41 -23.78
C LYS A 161 -7.30 20.64 -22.31
N ASP A 162 -7.33 19.59 -21.50
CA ASP A 162 -7.91 19.60 -20.16
C ASP A 162 -6.84 19.58 -19.04
N MET A 163 -5.66 19.02 -19.29
CA MET A 163 -4.63 18.79 -18.26
C MET A 163 -3.20 18.92 -18.77
N GLU A 164 -2.32 19.08 -17.79
CA GLU A 164 -0.86 19.03 -17.93
C GLU A 164 -0.34 17.79 -17.20
N VAL A 165 0.71 17.17 -17.74
CA VAL A 165 1.35 16.01 -17.14
C VAL A 165 2.84 16.26 -16.99
N LEU A 166 3.30 16.22 -15.74
CA LEU A 166 4.73 16.25 -15.40
C LEU A 166 5.16 14.85 -14.99
N SER A 167 6.23 14.34 -15.60
CA SER A 167 6.84 13.06 -15.22
C SER A 167 8.20 13.31 -14.58
N LEU A 168 8.37 12.78 -13.37
CA LEU A 168 9.59 12.88 -12.56
C LEU A 168 10.18 11.48 -12.40
N PRO A 169 11.17 11.09 -13.22
CA PRO A 169 11.83 9.79 -13.08
C PRO A 169 12.54 9.65 -11.74
N TYR A 170 12.56 8.43 -11.23
CA TYR A 170 13.43 8.05 -10.13
C TYR A 170 14.81 7.64 -10.65
N LYS A 171 15.78 7.51 -9.74
CA LYS A 171 17.16 7.15 -10.09
C LYS A 171 17.27 5.81 -10.82
N ASP A 172 16.39 4.86 -10.52
CA ASP A 172 16.07 3.80 -11.48
C ASP A 172 14.85 4.23 -12.30
N THR A 173 15.15 4.52 -13.56
CA THR A 173 14.26 5.12 -14.56
C THR A 173 13.19 4.17 -15.06
N SER A 174 13.16 2.93 -14.58
CA SER A 174 12.02 2.02 -14.73
C SER A 174 10.77 2.54 -14.03
N TYR A 175 10.94 3.48 -13.07
CA TYR A 175 9.87 4.11 -12.32
C TYR A 175 9.87 5.63 -12.49
N ALA A 176 8.67 6.23 -12.51
CA ALA A 176 8.50 7.68 -12.51
C ALA A 176 7.24 8.09 -11.74
N PHE A 177 7.30 9.25 -11.08
CA PHE A 177 6.13 9.89 -10.49
C PHE A 177 5.47 10.79 -11.53
N ASN A 178 4.21 10.49 -11.88
CA ASN A 178 3.46 11.23 -12.88
C ASN A 178 2.39 12.09 -12.22
N VAL A 179 2.47 13.41 -12.44
CA VAL A 179 1.56 14.40 -11.90
C VAL A 179 0.58 14.81 -12.99
N PHE A 180 -0.69 14.47 -12.83
CA PHE A 180 -1.77 14.89 -13.72
C PHE A 180 -2.47 16.10 -13.11
N LEU A 181 -2.23 17.28 -13.66
CA LEU A 181 -2.73 18.54 -13.15
C LEU A 181 -3.83 19.09 -14.07
N PRO A 182 -5.09 19.25 -13.60
CA PRO A 182 -6.11 19.92 -14.39
C PRO A 182 -5.72 21.38 -14.65
N LYS A 183 -5.79 21.83 -15.91
CA LYS A 183 -5.54 23.24 -16.30
C LYS A 183 -6.56 24.18 -15.67
N ARG A 184 -7.79 23.69 -15.47
CA ARG A 184 -8.84 24.43 -14.77
C ARG A 184 -8.76 24.14 -13.26
N ARG A 185 -8.58 25.20 -12.48
CA ARG A 185 -8.57 25.13 -11.01
C ARG A 185 -9.84 24.47 -10.47
N PHE A 186 -9.67 23.57 -9.50
CA PHE A 186 -10.74 22.78 -8.85
C PHE A 186 -11.54 21.86 -9.80
N ALA A 187 -11.02 21.54 -10.99
CA ALA A 187 -11.68 20.64 -11.94
C ALA A 187 -11.26 19.16 -11.81
N LEU A 188 -10.62 18.77 -10.70
CA LEU A 188 -10.13 17.40 -10.51
C LEU A 188 -11.25 16.36 -10.60
N ASP A 189 -12.44 16.64 -10.05
CA ASP A 189 -13.57 15.69 -10.13
C ASP A 189 -14.10 15.50 -11.55
N ILE A 190 -14.02 16.54 -12.38
CA ILE A 190 -14.37 16.46 -13.81
C ILE A 190 -13.29 15.66 -14.54
N LEU A 191 -12.01 15.94 -14.24
CA LEU A 191 -10.87 15.24 -14.82
C LEU A 191 -10.90 13.74 -14.52
N ARG A 192 -11.21 13.35 -13.28
CA ARG A 192 -11.29 11.95 -12.84
C ARG A 192 -12.25 11.11 -13.68
N ARG A 193 -13.34 11.69 -14.20
CA ARG A 193 -14.30 10.96 -15.06
C ARG A 193 -13.78 10.72 -16.48
N LYS A 194 -12.79 11.50 -16.92
CA LYS A 194 -12.15 11.40 -18.24
C LYS A 194 -10.86 10.57 -18.21
N LEU A 195 -10.25 10.40 -17.04
CA LEU A 195 -9.03 9.62 -16.85
C LEU A 195 -9.30 8.11 -16.97
N THR A 196 -9.38 7.63 -18.21
CA THR A 196 -9.40 6.19 -18.51
C THR A 196 -7.98 5.64 -18.67
N GLY A 197 -7.82 4.32 -18.64
CA GLY A 197 -6.52 3.68 -18.90
C GLY A 197 -5.93 4.07 -20.27
N ALA A 198 -6.77 4.17 -21.31
CA ALA A 198 -6.34 4.61 -22.64
C ALA A 198 -5.90 6.08 -22.64
N THR A 199 -6.60 6.96 -21.92
CA THR A 199 -6.23 8.38 -21.77
C THR A 199 -4.88 8.53 -21.08
N ILE A 200 -4.68 7.81 -19.98
CA ILE A 200 -3.42 7.80 -19.24
C ILE A 200 -2.29 7.30 -20.13
N GLN A 201 -2.47 6.15 -20.80
CA GLN A 201 -1.46 5.57 -21.68
C GLN A 201 -1.08 6.52 -22.82
N ASN A 202 -2.05 7.16 -23.46
CA ASN A 202 -1.82 8.12 -24.52
C ASN A 202 -1.03 9.35 -24.05
N LEU A 203 -1.35 9.90 -22.87
CA LEU A 203 -0.60 11.03 -22.32
C LEU A 203 0.84 10.61 -22.00
N LEU A 204 1.03 9.47 -21.34
CA LEU A 204 2.36 8.98 -20.98
C LEU A 204 3.23 8.67 -22.20
N SER A 205 2.65 8.15 -23.30
CA SER A 205 3.40 7.91 -24.55
C SER A 205 3.84 9.19 -25.27
N ASN A 206 3.21 10.33 -24.95
CA ASN A 206 3.49 11.64 -25.56
C ASN A 206 4.39 12.53 -24.68
N LEU A 207 4.95 12.00 -23.58
CA LEU A 207 5.93 12.71 -22.75
C LEU A 207 7.17 13.04 -23.57
N GLN A 208 7.61 14.30 -23.51
CA GLN A 208 8.84 14.76 -24.15
C GLN A 208 9.62 15.68 -23.18
N PRO A 209 10.96 15.75 -23.28
CA PRO A 209 11.74 16.71 -22.50
C PRO A 209 11.35 18.17 -22.85
N ALA A 210 11.07 18.97 -21.82
CA ALA A 210 10.74 20.39 -21.94
C ALA A 210 11.40 21.18 -20.79
N LEU A 211 11.83 22.42 -21.08
CA LEU A 211 12.33 23.34 -20.05
C LEU A 211 11.13 23.95 -19.31
N LEU A 212 11.03 23.70 -18.01
CA LEU A 212 9.90 24.11 -17.18
C LEU A 212 10.35 24.90 -15.96
N THR A 213 9.46 25.77 -15.50
CA THR A 213 9.49 26.31 -14.14
C THR A 213 8.40 25.59 -13.35
N THR A 214 8.79 24.87 -12.30
CA THR A 214 7.88 23.99 -11.55
C THR A 214 7.83 24.39 -10.09
N SER A 215 6.63 24.28 -9.50
CA SER A 215 6.42 24.40 -8.07
C SER A 215 5.60 23.20 -7.62
N PHE A 216 6.25 22.27 -6.92
CA PHE A 216 5.67 20.98 -6.57
C PHE A 216 5.51 20.85 -5.05
N PRO A 217 4.30 20.60 -4.52
CA PRO A 217 4.09 20.54 -3.08
C PRO A 217 4.81 19.32 -2.48
N LYS A 218 5.63 19.56 -1.45
CA LYS A 218 6.26 18.50 -0.67
C LYS A 218 5.18 17.80 0.15
N MET A 219 5.03 16.48 -0.03
CA MET A 219 3.89 15.75 0.54
C MET A 219 4.27 14.39 1.08
N LYS A 220 3.55 13.99 2.13
CA LYS A 220 3.49 12.62 2.61
C LYS A 220 2.04 12.18 2.50
N ILE A 221 1.81 11.14 1.71
CA ILE A 221 0.49 10.55 1.52
C ILE A 221 0.44 9.29 2.35
N GLU A 222 -0.47 9.26 3.31
CA GLU A 222 -0.82 8.06 4.07
C GLU A 222 -2.26 7.71 3.75
N THR A 223 -2.50 6.47 3.34
CA THR A 223 -3.83 5.99 2.98
C THR A 223 -4.20 4.81 3.84
N ASN A 224 -5.47 4.73 4.25
CA ASN A 224 -6.08 3.56 4.87
C ASN A 224 -7.36 3.25 4.09
N PHE A 225 -7.35 2.16 3.33
CA PHE A 225 -8.44 1.79 2.45
C PHE A 225 -9.26 0.64 3.03
N GLU A 226 -10.58 0.84 3.04
CA GLU A 226 -11.61 -0.19 3.21
C GLU A 226 -11.65 -1.07 1.95
N LEU A 227 -10.65 -1.95 1.81
CA LEU A 227 -10.41 -2.70 0.58
C LEU A 227 -11.55 -3.69 0.30
N LYS A 228 -12.13 -4.30 1.33
CA LYS A 228 -13.29 -5.20 1.18
C LYS A 228 -14.47 -4.48 0.54
N GLU A 229 -14.85 -3.33 1.07
CA GLU A 229 -15.98 -2.51 0.60
C GLU A 229 -15.74 -2.05 -0.84
N ALA A 230 -14.53 -1.62 -1.16
CA ALA A 230 -14.14 -1.26 -2.52
C ALA A 230 -14.23 -2.45 -3.48
N LEU A 231 -13.75 -3.63 -3.10
CA LEU A 231 -13.83 -4.86 -3.90
C LEU A 231 -15.28 -5.28 -4.15
N ILE A 232 -16.13 -5.23 -3.12
CA ILE A 232 -17.56 -5.51 -3.22
C ILE A 232 -18.23 -4.53 -4.19
N ALA A 233 -17.94 -3.23 -4.09
CA ALA A 233 -18.48 -2.21 -5.00
C ALA A 233 -18.03 -2.42 -6.47
N MET A 234 -16.87 -3.05 -6.69
CA MET A 234 -16.37 -3.46 -8.00
C MET A 234 -16.91 -4.82 -8.49
N GLY A 235 -17.77 -5.48 -7.70
CA GLY A 235 -18.40 -6.76 -8.06
C GLY A 235 -17.69 -8.01 -7.54
N VAL A 236 -16.59 -7.85 -6.80
CA VAL A 236 -15.89 -8.97 -6.14
C VAL A 236 -16.58 -9.26 -4.81
N THR A 237 -17.67 -10.02 -4.86
CA THR A 237 -18.54 -10.27 -3.70
C THR A 237 -18.43 -11.69 -3.14
N LYS A 238 -18.36 -12.69 -4.01
CA LYS A 238 -18.46 -14.12 -3.62
C LYS A 238 -17.41 -14.53 -2.59
N MET A 239 -16.17 -14.02 -2.71
CA MET A 239 -15.07 -14.36 -1.80
C MET A 239 -15.30 -13.91 -0.35
N PHE A 240 -16.19 -12.94 -0.13
CA PHE A 240 -16.57 -12.40 1.18
C PHE A 240 -17.89 -12.98 1.71
N SER A 241 -18.39 -14.05 1.10
CA SER A 241 -19.68 -14.68 1.45
C SER A 241 -19.52 -16.17 1.67
N ASP A 242 -20.52 -16.80 2.29
CA ASP A 242 -20.57 -18.26 2.50
C ASP A 242 -20.60 -19.07 1.18
N SER A 243 -20.84 -18.41 0.04
CA SER A 243 -20.78 -19.01 -1.29
C SER A 243 -19.37 -19.02 -1.92
N ALA A 244 -18.35 -18.58 -1.18
CA ALA A 244 -16.97 -18.55 -1.65
C ALA A 244 -16.49 -19.97 -2.00
N ASN A 245 -15.94 -20.13 -3.21
CA ASN A 245 -15.26 -21.35 -3.60
C ASN A 245 -13.74 -21.11 -3.59
N LEU A 246 -13.12 -21.30 -2.43
CA LEU A 246 -11.67 -21.17 -2.21
C LEU A 246 -10.99 -22.53 -2.01
N THR A 247 -11.51 -23.58 -2.67
CA THR A 247 -11.03 -24.97 -2.55
C THR A 247 -9.61 -25.19 -3.05
N GLY A 248 -9.10 -24.30 -3.92
CA GLY A 248 -7.69 -24.26 -4.31
C GLY A 248 -6.75 -23.76 -3.21
N ILE A 249 -7.28 -23.13 -2.15
CA ILE A 249 -6.53 -22.67 -0.98
C ILE A 249 -6.66 -23.67 0.16
N ALA A 250 -7.89 -24.08 0.47
CA ALA A 250 -8.19 -25.06 1.51
C ALA A 250 -9.29 -26.01 1.03
N LYS A 251 -8.98 -27.31 0.94
CA LYS A 251 -9.88 -28.31 0.35
C LYS A 251 -11.05 -28.74 1.23
N TYR A 252 -10.80 -28.93 2.52
CA TYR A 252 -11.70 -29.75 3.37
C TYR A 252 -12.75 -28.97 4.14
N LEU A 253 -12.54 -27.66 4.33
CA LEU A 253 -13.47 -26.79 5.04
C LEU A 253 -13.76 -25.56 4.17
N PRO A 254 -15.02 -25.11 4.09
CA PRO A 254 -15.38 -23.89 3.38
C PRO A 254 -14.59 -22.71 3.95
N LEU A 255 -13.80 -22.08 3.09
CA LEU A 255 -13.01 -20.91 3.43
C LEU A 255 -13.64 -19.67 2.81
N THR A 256 -13.72 -18.60 3.61
CA THR A 256 -14.19 -17.28 3.21
C THR A 256 -13.16 -16.23 3.62
N VAL A 257 -13.05 -15.15 2.85
CA VAL A 257 -12.31 -13.96 3.28
C VAL A 257 -13.20 -13.11 4.18
N SER A 258 -12.81 -12.96 5.44
CA SER A 258 -13.59 -12.18 6.40
C SER A 258 -13.39 -10.68 6.19
N ASP A 259 -12.15 -10.26 5.95
CA ASP A 259 -11.83 -8.86 5.68
C ASP A 259 -10.59 -8.69 4.79
N ALA A 260 -10.47 -7.50 4.20
CA ALA A 260 -9.32 -7.09 3.42
C ALA A 260 -8.94 -5.65 3.80
N ALA A 261 -7.68 -5.47 4.21
CA ALA A 261 -7.13 -4.20 4.64
C ALA A 261 -5.97 -3.78 3.73
N HIS A 262 -5.93 -2.51 3.36
CA HIS A 262 -4.85 -1.94 2.58
C HIS A 262 -4.38 -0.60 3.14
N LYS A 263 -3.07 -0.46 3.37
CA LYS A 263 -2.45 0.80 3.80
C LYS A 263 -1.23 1.08 2.93
N ALA A 264 -1.13 2.29 2.40
CA ALA A 264 0.03 2.72 1.64
C ALA A 264 0.57 4.04 2.19
N ILE A 265 1.90 4.12 2.31
CA ILE A 265 2.63 5.37 2.55
C ILE A 265 3.49 5.68 1.33
N ILE A 266 3.30 6.88 0.80
CA ILE A 266 4.12 7.44 -0.29
C ILE A 266 4.72 8.74 0.22
N GLU A 267 6.05 8.83 0.25
CA GLU A 267 6.79 10.04 0.62
C GLU A 267 7.33 10.72 -0.66
N VAL A 268 6.88 11.94 -0.92
CA VAL A 268 7.31 12.75 -2.08
C VAL A 268 8.02 14.00 -1.57
N GLY A 269 9.34 14.01 -1.68
CA GLY A 269 10.17 15.09 -1.16
C GLY A 269 11.65 14.91 -1.41
N LEU A 270 12.46 15.68 -0.69
CA LEU A 270 13.91 15.51 -0.61
C LEU A 270 14.24 14.34 0.29
N ILE A 271 14.91 13.33 -0.27
CA ILE A 271 15.28 12.14 0.48
C ILE A 271 16.75 12.23 0.86
N LEU A 272 17.00 12.51 2.14
CA LEU A 272 18.33 12.37 2.72
C LEU A 272 18.47 10.96 3.31
N PHE A 273 19.24 10.12 2.64
CA PHE A 273 19.72 8.89 3.26
C PHE A 273 20.80 9.28 4.28
N HIS A 274 20.51 9.07 5.55
CA HIS A 274 21.56 9.05 6.57
C HIS A 274 22.17 7.65 6.48
N PHE A 275 23.40 7.55 5.98
CA PHE A 275 24.20 6.35 6.20
C PHE A 275 24.58 6.35 7.69
N HIS A 276 24.19 5.30 8.42
CA HIS A 276 24.79 4.93 9.70
C HIS A 276 25.83 3.85 9.44
#